data_AF-H3H822-F1
#
_entry.id   AF-H3H822-F1
#
_cell.length_a   1.000
_cell.length_b   1.000
_cell.length_c   1.000
_cell.angle_alpha   90.00
_cell.angle_beta   90.00
_cell.angle_gamma   90.00
#
_symmetry.space_group_name_H-M   'P 1'
#
loop_
_entity.id
_entity.type
_entity.pdbx_description
1 polymer ?
#
loop_
_entity_poly.entity_id
_entity_poly.type
_entity_poly.pdbx_seq_one_letter_code
_entity_poly.pdbx_strand_id
1 'polypeptide(L)'
;MLKSWMSAVCYTVLSLAVFNGGAAADEWDAKVDEIMANFTNVDVVGQMTQIAGYGLLNSTYQLDEEAVRGFAKYHVGSYLSPPMSDLGEIDGKWGWTTAEMRAFVAGIQKIAMEENGGHPMVYGTDSAHGNALVTDTVYFGQQINAAATFNPDLVYEQGRITARDTLASGIPWIFDPVLDIMHNPLWPREYATKAEYTVAVIGEEVYEEKTGDINDLTLPLGQIEYVKELASTGTKVILVLFEGRPRILNDLPENVYAVLNGMLSCEQGGKAVAEIIYGDVNPSGRMPITYPKDTGNVMIPYRHRVSTQCASGDYCEPQWIFGHGLSYTDFTYSDMNISTANVTSSSDSVNVSVTVTNSGSVAGKETVMLFLTQPYRSISVPEVKQLKKFSKISLEAGASQTVSFELTAADWSVYYPQIGQGLKLVAEDADYVVAIKPETDCDVYNETAAANPLCATFTLSTGEYPFGSLVAE
;
A
#
# COMPACT_ATOMS: atom_id res chain seq x y z
N MET A 1 45.87 -26.43 -35.29
CA MET A 1 45.40 -25.37 -34.37
C MET A 1 44.00 -24.96 -34.83
N LEU A 2 42.94 -25.36 -34.11
CA LEU A 2 41.54 -25.12 -34.52
C LEU A 2 40.60 -25.40 -33.32
N LYS A 3 40.61 -24.50 -32.32
CA LYS A 3 39.63 -24.44 -31.21
C LYS A 3 39.41 -22.99 -30.77
N SER A 4 38.68 -22.27 -31.60
CA SER A 4 37.99 -21.00 -31.32
C SER A 4 36.78 -20.96 -32.26
N TRP A 5 35.81 -20.05 -32.06
CA TRP A 5 34.55 -19.95 -32.83
C TRP A 5 33.48 -21.04 -32.57
N MET A 6 33.21 -21.40 -31.31
CA MET A 6 31.92 -22.01 -30.93
C MET A 6 31.23 -21.39 -29.70
N SER A 7 31.94 -20.62 -28.87
CA SER A 7 31.35 -20.01 -27.67
C SER A 7 30.57 -18.71 -27.92
N ALA A 8 30.62 -18.14 -29.12
CA ALA A 8 30.02 -16.84 -29.45
C ALA A 8 28.56 -16.91 -29.94
N VAL A 9 28.00 -18.12 -30.10
CA VAL A 9 26.65 -18.33 -30.67
C VAL A 9 25.57 -18.53 -29.60
N CYS A 10 25.95 -18.87 -28.36
CA CYS A 10 24.98 -19.13 -27.28
C CYS A 10 24.49 -17.89 -26.54
N TYR A 11 25.13 -16.72 -26.70
CA TYR A 11 24.74 -15.48 -25.99
C TYR A 11 23.84 -14.55 -26.80
N THR A 12 23.74 -14.72 -28.13
CA THR A 12 22.86 -13.92 -29.01
C THR A 12 21.45 -14.50 -29.19
N VAL A 13 21.17 -15.68 -28.61
CA VAL A 13 19.84 -16.31 -28.65
C VAL A 13 19.00 -15.94 -27.42
N LEU A 14 19.63 -15.59 -26.29
CA LEU A 14 18.92 -15.23 -25.05
C LEU A 14 18.39 -13.78 -25.02
N SER A 15 18.77 -12.95 -25.99
CA SER A 15 18.33 -11.55 -26.13
C SER A 15 17.15 -11.34 -27.09
N LEU A 16 16.54 -12.42 -27.59
CA LEU A 16 15.40 -12.37 -28.53
C LEU A 16 14.08 -12.88 -27.92
N ALA A 17 14.06 -13.29 -26.66
CA ALA A 17 12.87 -13.74 -25.95
C ALA A 17 12.00 -12.60 -25.39
N VAL A 18 12.47 -11.33 -25.45
CA VAL A 18 11.85 -10.17 -24.81
C VAL A 18 11.25 -9.20 -25.84
N PHE A 19 10.50 -9.73 -26.81
CA PHE A 19 9.58 -8.94 -27.65
C PHE A 19 8.29 -9.69 -28.03
N ASN A 20 8.03 -10.87 -27.43
CA ASN A 20 6.88 -11.70 -27.78
C ASN A 20 5.54 -11.23 -27.15
N GLY A 21 5.53 -10.08 -26.47
CA GLY A 21 4.32 -9.49 -25.90
C GLY A 21 3.38 -8.88 -26.95
N GLY A 22 3.94 -8.28 -28.02
CA GLY A 22 3.15 -7.74 -29.13
C GLY A 22 2.37 -8.84 -29.84
N ALA A 23 3.06 -9.87 -30.33
CA ALA A 23 2.44 -11.00 -31.02
C ALA A 23 1.37 -11.74 -30.19
N ALA A 24 1.47 -11.71 -28.85
CA ALA A 24 0.44 -12.26 -27.96
C ALA A 24 -0.78 -11.33 -27.83
N ALA A 25 -0.59 -10.01 -27.75
CA ALA A 25 -1.68 -9.04 -27.81
C ALA A 25 -2.40 -9.11 -29.17
N ASP A 26 -1.64 -9.10 -30.27
CA ASP A 26 -2.16 -9.25 -31.64
C ASP A 26 -3.02 -10.53 -31.80
N GLU A 27 -2.66 -11.64 -31.14
CA GLU A 27 -3.43 -12.89 -31.15
C GLU A 27 -4.73 -12.82 -30.33
N TRP A 28 -4.75 -12.05 -29.24
CA TRP A 28 -5.97 -11.82 -28.45
C TRP A 28 -6.90 -10.81 -29.11
N ASP A 29 -6.36 -9.72 -29.65
CA ASP A 29 -7.13 -8.71 -30.39
C ASP A 29 -7.79 -9.33 -31.63
N ALA A 30 -7.08 -10.17 -32.39
CA ALA A 30 -7.66 -10.90 -33.52
C ALA A 30 -8.81 -11.86 -33.13
N LYS A 31 -8.75 -12.47 -31.94
CA LYS A 31 -9.84 -13.30 -31.40
C LYS A 31 -11.01 -12.45 -30.91
N VAL A 32 -10.74 -11.29 -30.30
CA VAL A 32 -11.78 -10.34 -29.91
C VAL A 32 -12.50 -9.83 -31.15
N ASP A 33 -11.79 -9.48 -32.22
CA ASP A 33 -12.39 -9.11 -33.50
C ASP A 33 -13.23 -10.25 -34.11
N GLU A 34 -12.74 -11.51 -34.09
CA GLU A 34 -13.52 -12.67 -34.57
C GLU A 34 -14.80 -12.90 -33.76
N ILE A 35 -14.76 -12.76 -32.43
CA ILE A 35 -15.92 -12.89 -31.56
C ILE A 35 -16.89 -11.72 -31.78
N MET A 36 -16.40 -10.48 -31.74
CA MET A 36 -17.21 -9.27 -31.91
C MET A 36 -17.84 -9.15 -33.29
N ALA A 37 -17.20 -9.68 -34.35
CA ALA A 37 -17.78 -9.74 -35.69
C ALA A 37 -19.00 -10.68 -35.80
N ASN A 38 -19.15 -11.62 -34.85
CA ASN A 38 -20.29 -12.54 -34.76
C ASN A 38 -21.34 -12.13 -33.71
N PHE A 39 -21.04 -11.14 -32.87
CA PHE A 39 -21.96 -10.63 -31.84
C PHE A 39 -23.10 -9.79 -32.41
N THR A 40 -24.30 -9.99 -31.87
CA THR A 40 -25.42 -9.05 -32.03
C THR A 40 -25.38 -7.98 -30.93
N ASN A 41 -26.24 -6.96 -31.04
CA ASN A 41 -26.41 -5.96 -29.98
C ASN A 41 -26.86 -6.59 -28.64
N VAL A 42 -27.47 -7.78 -28.62
CA VAL A 42 -27.84 -8.49 -27.39
C VAL A 42 -26.61 -9.10 -26.74
N ASP A 43 -25.72 -9.72 -27.52
CA ASP A 43 -24.45 -10.26 -27.04
C ASP A 43 -23.58 -9.16 -26.41
N VAL A 44 -23.41 -8.03 -27.09
CA VAL A 44 -22.61 -6.90 -26.57
C VAL A 44 -23.18 -6.39 -25.24
N VAL A 45 -24.49 -6.15 -25.16
CA VAL A 45 -25.13 -5.66 -23.91
C VAL A 45 -25.08 -6.73 -22.81
N GLY A 46 -25.25 -8.00 -23.15
CA GLY A 46 -25.15 -9.13 -22.22
C GLY A 46 -23.75 -9.27 -21.63
N GLN A 47 -22.70 -9.22 -22.46
CA GLN A 47 -21.32 -9.29 -21.98
C GLN A 47 -20.90 -8.05 -21.16
N MET A 48 -21.53 -6.90 -21.39
CA MET A 48 -21.40 -5.71 -20.55
C MET A 48 -22.28 -5.72 -19.27
N THR A 49 -23.08 -6.77 -19.04
CA THR A 49 -23.98 -6.89 -17.88
C THR A 49 -23.41 -7.84 -16.84
N GLN A 50 -23.46 -7.43 -15.57
CA GLN A 50 -23.10 -8.24 -14.41
C GLN A 50 -24.30 -8.41 -13.48
N ILE A 51 -24.51 -9.64 -12.97
CA ILE A 51 -25.65 -9.98 -12.09
C ILE A 51 -25.16 -10.57 -10.76
N ALA A 52 -25.66 -10.05 -9.64
CA ALA A 52 -25.35 -10.55 -8.30
C ALA A 52 -26.01 -11.92 -8.04
N GLY A 53 -25.25 -12.85 -7.45
CA GLY A 53 -25.62 -14.25 -7.29
C GLY A 53 -26.82 -14.49 -6.37
N TYR A 54 -27.19 -13.51 -5.52
CA TYR A 54 -28.43 -13.55 -4.73
C TYR A 54 -29.67 -13.70 -5.62
N GLY A 55 -29.65 -13.12 -6.83
CA GLY A 55 -30.70 -13.28 -7.84
C GLY A 55 -30.72 -14.64 -8.53
N LEU A 56 -29.80 -15.53 -8.19
CA LEU A 56 -29.65 -16.91 -8.71
C LEU A 56 -29.86 -17.96 -7.61
N LEU A 57 -30.39 -17.56 -6.45
CA LEU A 57 -30.67 -18.45 -5.32
C LEU A 57 -32.19 -18.58 -5.14
N ASN A 58 -32.65 -19.84 -5.08
CA ASN A 58 -34.04 -20.14 -4.75
C ASN A 58 -34.29 -20.05 -3.22
N SER A 59 -35.55 -20.19 -2.80
CA SER A 59 -35.97 -20.09 -1.39
C SER A 59 -35.42 -21.16 -0.44
N THR A 60 -34.65 -22.13 -0.93
CA THR A 60 -33.90 -23.12 -0.13
C THR A 60 -32.39 -22.86 -0.12
N TYR A 61 -31.95 -21.67 -0.55
CA TYR A 61 -30.54 -21.27 -0.62
C TYR A 61 -29.71 -22.28 -1.44
N GLN A 62 -30.22 -22.59 -2.63
CA GLN A 62 -29.62 -23.45 -3.66
C GLN A 62 -29.74 -22.75 -5.03
N LEU A 63 -28.97 -23.19 -6.04
CA LEU A 63 -29.02 -22.64 -7.40
C LEU A 63 -30.45 -22.66 -7.98
N ASP A 64 -30.89 -21.51 -8.49
CA ASP A 64 -32.12 -21.38 -9.28
C ASP A 64 -31.78 -21.46 -10.77
N GLU A 65 -31.89 -22.67 -11.35
CA GLU A 65 -31.63 -22.86 -12.78
C GLU A 65 -32.58 -22.07 -13.69
N GLU A 66 -33.81 -21.73 -13.24
CA GLU A 66 -34.75 -20.96 -14.05
C GLU A 66 -34.32 -19.49 -14.12
N ALA A 67 -33.90 -18.91 -12.99
CA ALA A 67 -33.31 -17.57 -12.95
C ALA A 67 -32.04 -17.48 -13.83
N VAL A 68 -31.11 -18.44 -13.70
CA VAL A 68 -29.90 -18.47 -14.53
C VAL A 68 -30.24 -18.59 -16.02
N ARG A 69 -31.17 -19.48 -16.41
CA ARG A 69 -31.63 -19.57 -17.82
C ARG A 69 -32.38 -18.32 -18.27
N GLY A 70 -32.97 -17.56 -17.36
CA GLY A 70 -33.52 -16.23 -17.62
C GLY A 70 -32.43 -15.24 -18.05
N PHE A 71 -31.38 -15.08 -17.24
CA PHE A 71 -30.26 -14.18 -17.55
C PHE A 71 -29.41 -14.64 -18.74
N ALA A 72 -29.17 -15.95 -18.88
CA ALA A 72 -28.37 -16.51 -19.97
C ALA A 72 -28.98 -16.25 -21.37
N LYS A 73 -30.31 -16.13 -21.49
CA LYS A 73 -31.02 -15.75 -22.73
C LYS A 73 -30.84 -14.27 -23.12
N TYR A 74 -30.35 -13.44 -22.20
CA TYR A 74 -29.85 -12.09 -22.49
C TYR A 74 -28.32 -12.06 -22.61
N HIS A 75 -27.69 -13.23 -22.69
CA HIS A 75 -26.26 -13.44 -22.93
C HIS A 75 -25.37 -12.74 -21.87
N VAL A 76 -25.87 -12.66 -20.62
CA VAL A 76 -25.17 -12.09 -19.47
C VAL A 76 -23.80 -12.76 -19.28
N GLY A 77 -22.74 -11.95 -19.42
CA GLY A 77 -21.35 -12.42 -19.43
C GLY A 77 -20.65 -12.41 -18.08
N SER A 78 -21.19 -11.71 -17.07
CA SER A 78 -20.60 -11.70 -15.74
C SER A 78 -21.61 -11.93 -14.62
N TYR A 79 -21.11 -12.59 -13.57
CA TYR A 79 -21.82 -12.77 -12.31
C TYR A 79 -20.86 -12.44 -11.17
N LEU A 80 -21.38 -12.04 -10.01
CA LEU A 80 -20.60 -11.88 -8.78
C LEU A 80 -21.31 -12.49 -7.58
N SER A 81 -20.58 -12.65 -6.47
CA SER A 81 -20.98 -12.83 -5.06
C SER A 81 -22.48 -13.13 -4.81
N PRO A 82 -22.83 -14.28 -4.18
CA PRO A 82 -22.25 -14.74 -2.92
C PRO A 82 -21.83 -16.24 -2.92
N PRO A 83 -21.46 -16.83 -1.75
CA PRO A 83 -22.47 -17.44 -0.88
C PRO A 83 -22.12 -17.40 0.62
N MET A 84 -22.10 -16.19 1.20
CA MET A 84 -22.40 -15.97 2.61
C MET A 84 -23.81 -15.36 2.73
N SER A 85 -24.48 -15.49 3.88
CA SER A 85 -25.92 -15.21 3.99
C SER A 85 -26.24 -13.89 4.69
N ASP A 86 -26.64 -12.89 3.92
CA ASP A 86 -27.22 -11.59 4.34
C ASP A 86 -28.42 -11.75 5.29
N LEU A 87 -29.12 -12.88 5.16
CA LEU A 87 -30.33 -13.22 5.92
C LEU A 87 -30.01 -13.91 7.26
N GLY A 88 -28.73 -14.14 7.56
CA GLY A 88 -28.27 -14.91 8.72
C GLY A 88 -28.28 -16.42 8.47
N GLU A 89 -28.29 -17.21 9.55
CA GLU A 89 -28.19 -18.67 9.50
C GLU A 89 -29.37 -19.33 8.75
N ILE A 90 -29.06 -20.11 7.71
CA ILE A 90 -30.01 -20.92 6.94
C ILE A 90 -29.63 -22.39 7.12
N ASP A 91 -30.57 -23.22 7.58
CA ASP A 91 -30.40 -24.67 7.80
C ASP A 91 -29.09 -25.09 8.51
N GLY A 92 -28.65 -24.30 9.49
CA GLY A 92 -27.44 -24.54 10.27
C GLY A 92 -26.14 -24.05 9.62
N LYS A 93 -26.21 -23.22 8.58
CA LYS A 93 -25.05 -22.64 7.86
C LYS A 93 -25.16 -21.12 7.73
N TRP A 94 -24.02 -20.46 7.80
CA TRP A 94 -23.86 -19.01 7.55
C TRP A 94 -23.39 -18.69 6.12
N GLY A 95 -22.89 -19.70 5.42
CA GLY A 95 -22.41 -19.65 4.05
C GLY A 95 -22.01 -21.04 3.59
N TRP A 96 -21.33 -21.15 2.45
CA TRP A 96 -20.89 -22.44 1.90
C TRP A 96 -19.39 -22.72 2.08
N THR A 97 -19.01 -23.98 1.84
CA THR A 97 -17.63 -24.42 1.66
C THR A 97 -17.11 -24.19 0.23
N THR A 98 -15.80 -24.25 0.05
CA THR A 98 -15.09 -24.15 -1.24
C THR A 98 -15.63 -25.14 -2.28
N ALA A 99 -16.02 -26.34 -1.85
CA ALA A 99 -16.57 -27.37 -2.74
C ALA A 99 -18.00 -27.06 -3.21
N GLU A 100 -18.84 -26.51 -2.33
CA GLU A 100 -20.21 -26.10 -2.63
C GLU A 100 -20.24 -24.86 -3.54
N MET A 101 -19.40 -23.86 -3.28
CA MET A 101 -19.26 -22.69 -4.16
C MET A 101 -18.75 -23.10 -5.56
N ARG A 102 -17.76 -23.98 -5.64
CA ARG A 102 -17.30 -24.54 -6.92
C ARG A 102 -18.42 -25.23 -7.70
N ALA A 103 -19.32 -25.95 -7.02
CA ALA A 103 -20.46 -26.61 -7.67
C ALA A 103 -21.48 -25.60 -8.23
N PHE A 104 -21.76 -24.53 -7.48
CA PHE A 104 -22.64 -23.43 -7.89
C PHE A 104 -22.09 -22.67 -9.11
N VAL A 105 -20.83 -22.22 -9.06
CA VAL A 105 -20.17 -21.51 -10.17
C VAL A 105 -20.10 -22.39 -11.42
N ALA A 106 -19.80 -23.69 -11.28
CA ALA A 106 -19.82 -24.64 -12.40
C ALA A 106 -21.23 -24.88 -12.97
N GLY A 107 -22.28 -24.83 -12.13
CA GLY A 107 -23.68 -24.87 -12.55
C GLY A 107 -24.04 -23.66 -13.42
N ILE A 108 -23.72 -22.45 -12.95
CA ILE A 108 -23.94 -21.20 -13.72
C ILE A 108 -23.17 -21.24 -15.05
N GLN A 109 -21.88 -21.60 -15.02
CA GLN A 109 -21.03 -21.71 -16.22
C GLN A 109 -21.66 -22.64 -17.28
N LYS A 110 -22.10 -23.82 -16.85
CA LYS A 110 -22.73 -24.82 -17.72
C LYS A 110 -24.01 -24.27 -18.36
N ILE A 111 -24.90 -23.68 -17.55
CA ILE A 111 -26.20 -23.18 -18.01
C ILE A 111 -26.03 -21.97 -18.94
N ALA A 112 -25.11 -21.05 -18.62
CA ALA A 112 -24.76 -19.93 -19.48
C ALA A 112 -24.33 -20.43 -20.87
N MET A 113 -23.35 -21.34 -20.92
CA MET A 113 -22.83 -21.92 -22.16
C MET A 113 -23.85 -22.78 -22.93
N GLU A 114 -24.85 -23.38 -22.25
CA GLU A 114 -25.96 -24.09 -22.91
C GLU A 114 -26.89 -23.14 -23.69
N GLU A 115 -27.16 -21.93 -23.16
CA GLU A 115 -28.18 -21.01 -23.72
C GLU A 115 -27.55 -19.91 -24.62
N ASN A 116 -26.33 -19.45 -24.35
CA ASN A 116 -25.69 -18.29 -25.00
C ASN A 116 -24.79 -18.63 -26.21
N GLY A 117 -24.85 -19.87 -26.71
CA GLY A 117 -24.01 -20.34 -27.83
C GLY A 117 -22.60 -20.83 -27.45
N GLY A 118 -22.30 -20.97 -26.15
CA GLY A 118 -21.03 -21.51 -25.66
C GLY A 118 -20.02 -20.47 -25.18
N HIS A 119 -20.44 -19.21 -25.01
CA HIS A 119 -19.60 -18.15 -24.46
C HIS A 119 -19.43 -18.34 -22.94
N PRO A 120 -18.20 -18.41 -22.41
CA PRO A 120 -17.96 -18.53 -20.97
C PRO A 120 -18.40 -17.25 -20.25
N MET A 121 -18.88 -17.38 -19.00
CA MET A 121 -19.06 -16.22 -18.12
C MET A 121 -17.82 -16.01 -17.25
N VAL A 122 -17.64 -14.79 -16.73
CA VAL A 122 -16.67 -14.50 -15.67
C VAL A 122 -17.40 -14.33 -14.33
N TYR A 123 -16.97 -15.10 -13.33
CA TYR A 123 -17.43 -14.95 -11.95
C TYR A 123 -16.44 -14.12 -11.14
N GLY A 124 -16.93 -13.08 -10.45
CA GLY A 124 -16.16 -12.22 -9.55
C GLY A 124 -16.52 -12.41 -8.07
N THR A 125 -15.61 -12.07 -7.16
CA THR A 125 -15.84 -12.16 -5.71
C THR A 125 -14.97 -11.21 -4.90
N ASP A 126 -15.47 -10.81 -3.74
CA ASP A 126 -14.89 -9.84 -2.81
C ASP A 126 -13.84 -10.50 -1.88
N SER A 127 -12.86 -11.20 -2.45
CA SER A 127 -11.78 -11.87 -1.68
C SER A 127 -10.68 -10.90 -1.23
N ALA A 128 -11.06 -9.77 -0.63
CA ALA A 128 -10.19 -8.62 -0.35
C ALA A 128 -9.01 -8.92 0.60
N HIS A 129 -9.16 -9.86 1.52
CA HIS A 129 -8.12 -10.21 2.50
C HIS A 129 -8.06 -11.71 2.74
N GLY A 130 -8.14 -12.48 1.65
CA GLY A 130 -8.52 -13.89 1.68
C GLY A 130 -9.96 -14.07 1.21
N ASN A 131 -10.40 -15.31 1.00
CA ASN A 131 -11.71 -15.59 0.40
C ASN A 131 -12.84 -15.56 1.45
N ALA A 132 -13.06 -14.37 2.03
CA ALA A 132 -13.96 -14.12 3.16
C ALA A 132 -15.41 -14.59 2.98
N LEU A 133 -15.87 -14.75 1.74
CA LEU A 133 -17.22 -15.25 1.42
C LEU A 133 -17.34 -16.78 1.43
N VAL A 134 -16.26 -17.51 1.77
CA VAL A 134 -16.23 -18.99 1.77
C VAL A 134 -15.62 -19.54 3.07
N THR A 135 -16.40 -20.36 3.76
CA THR A 135 -16.24 -20.71 5.20
C THR A 135 -15.02 -21.57 5.58
N ASP A 136 -14.29 -22.14 4.62
CA ASP A 136 -13.19 -23.09 4.83
C ASP A 136 -11.84 -22.60 4.24
N THR A 137 -11.66 -21.28 4.11
CA THR A 137 -10.48 -20.65 3.49
C THR A 137 -9.62 -19.82 4.47
N VAL A 138 -8.48 -19.30 4.02
CA VAL A 138 -7.58 -18.46 4.83
C VAL A 138 -7.95 -16.98 4.73
N TYR A 139 -7.97 -16.27 5.86
CA TYR A 139 -8.13 -14.82 5.96
C TYR A 139 -6.85 -14.15 6.51
N PHE A 140 -6.68 -12.86 6.22
CA PHE A 140 -5.51 -12.04 6.52
C PHE A 140 -5.90 -10.64 7.02
N GLY A 141 -4.90 -9.90 7.52
CA GLY A 141 -4.99 -8.46 7.73
C GLY A 141 -5.39 -7.70 6.45
N GLN A 142 -6.11 -6.58 6.61
CA GLN A 142 -6.50 -5.72 5.49
C GLN A 142 -5.27 -5.07 4.84
N GLN A 143 -5.46 -4.45 3.67
CA GLN A 143 -4.38 -3.89 2.85
C GLN A 143 -3.55 -2.83 3.59
N ILE A 144 -4.11 -2.16 4.61
CA ILE A 144 -3.37 -1.24 5.48
C ILE A 144 -2.48 -1.96 6.53
N ASN A 145 -2.82 -3.17 7.01
CA ASN A 145 -1.85 -4.03 7.71
C ASN A 145 -0.65 -4.30 6.81
N ALA A 146 -0.94 -4.75 5.58
CA ALA A 146 0.04 -5.15 4.59
C ALA A 146 1.00 -3.99 4.29
N ALA A 147 0.48 -2.78 4.05
CA ALA A 147 1.26 -1.56 3.90
C ALA A 147 2.10 -1.24 5.15
N ALA A 148 1.51 -1.26 6.36
CA ALA A 148 2.19 -0.96 7.62
C ALA A 148 3.37 -1.90 7.94
N THR A 149 3.41 -3.10 7.34
CA THR A 149 4.55 -4.02 7.49
C THR A 149 5.83 -3.52 6.80
N PHE A 150 5.71 -2.73 5.73
CA PHE A 150 6.78 -2.40 4.78
C PHE A 150 7.50 -3.65 4.23
N ASN A 151 6.76 -4.75 4.02
CA ASN A 151 7.30 -6.03 3.56
C ASN A 151 6.55 -6.55 2.31
N PRO A 152 6.99 -6.20 1.08
CA PRO A 152 6.34 -6.61 -0.16
C PRO A 152 6.18 -8.14 -0.31
N ASP A 153 7.13 -8.93 0.18
CA ASP A 153 7.09 -10.40 0.11
C ASP A 153 5.90 -10.99 0.90
N LEU A 154 5.53 -10.36 2.02
CA LEU A 154 4.37 -10.76 2.81
C LEU A 154 3.05 -10.40 2.10
N VAL A 155 2.99 -9.23 1.47
CA VAL A 155 1.82 -8.81 0.68
C VAL A 155 1.64 -9.72 -0.55
N TYR A 156 2.75 -10.11 -1.19
CA TYR A 156 2.77 -11.07 -2.29
C TYR A 156 2.26 -12.45 -1.84
N GLU A 157 2.75 -12.99 -0.72
CA GLU A 157 2.30 -14.29 -0.21
C GLU A 157 0.83 -14.27 0.25
N GLN A 158 0.35 -13.16 0.82
CA GLN A 158 -1.08 -12.93 1.09
C GLN A 158 -1.90 -13.02 -0.20
N GLY A 159 -1.61 -12.21 -1.21
CA GLY A 159 -2.30 -12.25 -2.50
C GLY A 159 -2.20 -13.61 -3.20
N ARG A 160 -1.06 -14.29 -3.10
CA ARG A 160 -0.85 -15.64 -3.67
C ARG A 160 -1.71 -16.71 -3.00
N ILE A 161 -1.99 -16.59 -1.70
CA ILE A 161 -2.87 -17.51 -0.96
C ILE A 161 -4.34 -17.17 -1.22
N THR A 162 -4.71 -15.89 -1.23
CA THR A 162 -6.05 -15.42 -1.65
C THR A 162 -6.41 -15.92 -3.05
N ALA A 163 -5.50 -15.80 -4.02
CA ALA A 163 -5.70 -16.30 -5.38
C ALA A 163 -5.85 -17.84 -5.43
N ARG A 164 -5.09 -18.58 -4.62
CA ARG A 164 -5.21 -20.05 -4.50
C ARG A 164 -6.62 -20.45 -4.04
N ASP A 165 -7.13 -19.84 -2.96
CA ASP A 165 -8.38 -20.25 -2.32
C ASP A 165 -9.63 -19.78 -3.08
N THR A 166 -9.51 -18.64 -3.77
CA THR A 166 -10.57 -18.14 -4.66
C THR A 166 -10.68 -19.02 -5.92
N LEU A 167 -9.55 -19.36 -6.55
CA LEU A 167 -9.52 -20.28 -7.68
C LEU A 167 -9.90 -21.72 -7.25
N ALA A 168 -9.62 -22.12 -6.01
CA ALA A 168 -10.11 -23.37 -5.43
C ALA A 168 -11.65 -23.39 -5.35
N SER A 169 -12.30 -22.26 -5.08
CA SER A 169 -13.76 -22.09 -5.14
C SER A 169 -14.32 -22.00 -6.58
N GLY A 170 -13.45 -22.10 -7.60
CA GLY A 170 -13.83 -22.07 -9.01
C GLY A 170 -13.97 -20.66 -9.60
N ILE A 171 -13.63 -19.62 -8.82
CA ILE A 171 -13.85 -18.22 -9.18
C ILE A 171 -12.57 -17.64 -9.81
N PRO A 172 -12.63 -17.11 -11.06
CA PRO A 172 -11.45 -16.63 -11.78
C PRO A 172 -11.07 -15.16 -11.51
N TRP A 173 -11.98 -14.33 -10.98
CA TRP A 173 -11.78 -12.89 -10.81
C TRP A 173 -12.00 -12.46 -9.36
N ILE A 174 -11.14 -11.58 -8.85
CA ILE A 174 -11.14 -11.05 -7.49
C ILE A 174 -11.27 -9.52 -7.56
N PHE A 175 -12.07 -8.96 -6.66
CA PHE A 175 -12.19 -7.50 -6.47
C PHE A 175 -11.21 -7.02 -5.37
N ASP A 176 -9.92 -7.14 -5.65
CA ASP A 176 -8.80 -6.77 -4.75
C ASP A 176 -7.55 -6.42 -5.60
N PRO A 177 -6.63 -5.52 -5.20
CA PRO A 177 -6.54 -4.76 -3.94
C PRO A 177 -7.64 -3.72 -3.75
N VAL A 178 -8.37 -3.80 -2.63
CA VAL A 178 -9.12 -2.65 -2.10
C VAL A 178 -8.10 -1.61 -1.59
N LEU A 179 -8.27 -0.34 -1.98
CA LEU A 179 -7.34 0.75 -1.64
C LEU A 179 -8.03 1.87 -0.84
N ASP A 180 -9.20 1.54 -0.31
CA ASP A 180 -10.12 2.41 0.42
C ASP A 180 -9.90 2.31 1.94
N ILE A 181 -10.83 2.84 2.73
CA ILE A 181 -10.63 3.11 4.17
C ILE A 181 -11.94 2.79 4.94
N MET A 182 -11.89 2.27 6.19
CA MET A 182 -13.03 1.74 7.01
C MET A 182 -12.84 1.85 8.56
N HIS A 183 -13.72 1.33 9.47
CA HIS A 183 -13.53 1.44 10.98
C HIS A 183 -14.40 0.67 12.11
N ASN A 184 -14.84 1.29 13.26
CA ASN A 184 -15.26 0.88 14.70
C ASN A 184 -15.94 -0.48 15.03
N PRO A 185 -15.90 -0.94 16.33
CA PRO A 185 -16.96 -0.66 17.34
C PRO A 185 -16.55 -0.50 18.84
N LEU A 186 -17.52 -0.17 19.74
CA LEU A 186 -17.39 0.21 21.19
C LEU A 186 -18.13 -0.77 22.15
N TRP A 187 -18.12 -0.75 23.52
CA TRP A 187 -17.37 -0.10 24.64
C TRP A 187 -17.74 -0.82 25.98
N PRO A 188 -16.85 -0.87 27.01
CA PRO A 188 -17.31 -0.66 28.41
C PRO A 188 -16.29 -0.01 29.38
N ARG A 189 -16.76 0.61 30.49
CA ARG A 189 -15.92 1.33 31.48
C ARG A 189 -16.31 1.06 32.94
N GLU A 190 -15.43 0.39 33.72
CA GLU A 190 -15.53 0.36 35.21
C GLU A 190 -14.20 -0.02 35.91
N TYR A 191 -13.34 -0.83 35.28
CA TYR A 191 -12.16 -1.45 35.92
C TYR A 191 -10.90 -0.56 36.05
N ALA A 192 -10.78 0.51 35.27
CA ALA A 192 -9.53 1.26 35.08
C ALA A 192 -8.93 1.88 36.37
N THR A 193 -9.77 2.27 37.33
CA THR A 193 -9.36 2.90 38.61
C THR A 193 -8.58 1.99 39.56
N LYS A 194 -8.28 0.75 39.15
CA LYS A 194 -7.56 -0.27 39.94
C LYS A 194 -6.32 -0.81 39.22
N ALA A 195 -5.95 -0.28 38.06
CA ALA A 195 -4.88 -0.81 37.20
C ALA A 195 -3.70 0.17 37.06
N GLU A 196 -2.46 -0.34 37.10
CA GLU A 196 -1.26 0.49 36.85
C GLU A 196 -1.22 1.01 35.41
N TYR A 197 -1.60 0.17 34.45
CA TYR A 197 -1.76 0.50 33.04
C TYR A 197 -3.21 0.25 32.61
N THR A 198 -3.73 1.11 31.74
CA THR A 198 -5.03 0.91 31.09
C THR A 198 -4.85 1.01 29.58
N VAL A 199 -5.16 -0.06 28.84
CA VAL A 199 -5.18 -0.01 27.38
C VAL A 199 -6.53 0.58 26.93
N ALA A 200 -6.47 1.72 26.26
CA ALA A 200 -7.64 2.43 25.74
C ALA A 200 -7.66 2.28 24.20
N VAL A 201 -8.61 1.50 23.69
CA VAL A 201 -8.80 1.27 22.25
C VAL A 201 -9.92 2.17 21.74
N ILE A 202 -9.66 2.97 20.69
CA ILE A 202 -10.59 3.93 20.08
C ILE A 202 -10.32 4.14 18.56
N GLY A 203 -11.17 4.91 17.86
CA GLY A 203 -11.10 5.16 16.39
C GLY A 203 -12.41 5.67 15.75
N GLU A 204 -12.51 5.71 14.41
CA GLU A 204 -13.74 6.07 13.64
C GLU A 204 -14.74 4.89 13.54
N GLU A 205 -15.84 4.95 12.74
CA GLU A 205 -16.90 3.90 12.46
C GLU A 205 -16.81 3.03 11.19
N VAL A 206 -17.39 1.81 11.19
CA VAL A 206 -17.41 0.95 9.99
C VAL A 206 -18.08 1.71 8.84
N TYR A 207 -17.29 2.05 7.83
CA TYR A 207 -17.69 2.84 6.67
C TYR A 207 -16.97 2.32 5.43
N GLU A 208 -17.50 2.60 4.25
CA GLU A 208 -16.89 2.18 2.98
C GLU A 208 -17.03 3.27 1.91
N GLU A 209 -16.00 3.41 1.06
CA GLU A 209 -15.94 4.34 -0.06
C GLU A 209 -16.58 5.72 0.25
N LYS A 210 -17.56 6.12 -0.57
CA LYS A 210 -18.30 7.37 -0.54
C LYS A 210 -19.26 7.49 0.65
N THR A 211 -19.65 6.38 1.27
CA THR A 211 -20.51 6.40 2.47
C THR A 211 -19.72 6.83 3.71
N GLY A 212 -18.40 6.62 3.68
CA GLY A 212 -17.47 7.09 4.71
C GLY A 212 -17.08 8.54 4.64
N ASP A 213 -17.52 9.32 3.66
CA ASP A 213 -17.19 10.74 3.54
C ASP A 213 -17.66 11.54 4.77
N ILE A 214 -16.74 12.33 5.31
CA ILE A 214 -16.91 13.10 6.54
C ILE A 214 -16.57 14.57 6.31
N ASN A 215 -17.28 15.45 7.01
CA ASN A 215 -17.02 16.89 6.97
C ASN A 215 -16.01 17.37 8.04
N ASP A 216 -15.59 16.48 8.95
CA ASP A 216 -14.69 16.79 10.06
C ASP A 216 -13.80 15.57 10.41
N LEU A 217 -12.48 15.79 10.42
CA LEU A 217 -11.45 14.82 10.79
C LEU A 217 -11.14 14.81 12.30
N THR A 218 -11.71 15.71 13.10
CA THR A 218 -11.53 15.75 14.56
C THR A 218 -12.06 14.48 15.19
N LEU A 219 -11.22 13.74 15.94
CA LEU A 219 -11.64 12.52 16.64
C LEU A 219 -12.89 12.82 17.49
N PRO A 220 -13.95 11.98 17.47
CA PRO A 220 -15.21 12.32 18.13
C PRO A 220 -15.02 12.69 19.61
N LEU A 221 -15.53 13.86 20.01
CA LEU A 221 -15.20 14.49 21.30
C LEU A 221 -15.38 13.55 22.50
N GLY A 222 -16.43 12.74 22.52
CA GLY A 222 -16.68 11.76 23.60
C GLY A 222 -15.61 10.67 23.72
N GLN A 223 -14.85 10.37 22.66
CA GLN A 223 -13.68 9.49 22.73
C GLN A 223 -12.46 10.21 23.31
N ILE A 224 -12.20 11.46 22.90
CA ILE A 224 -11.15 12.32 23.48
C ILE A 224 -11.40 12.48 24.98
N GLU A 225 -12.62 12.88 25.36
CA GLU A 225 -13.04 13.03 26.75
C GLU A 225 -12.92 11.72 27.53
N TYR A 226 -13.36 10.58 26.96
CA TYR A 226 -13.20 9.26 27.59
C TYR A 226 -11.73 8.93 27.90
N VAL A 227 -10.81 9.11 26.94
CA VAL A 227 -9.39 8.76 27.15
C VAL A 227 -8.71 9.73 28.11
N LYS A 228 -9.03 11.03 28.08
CA LYS A 228 -8.59 12.00 29.11
C LYS A 228 -9.14 11.66 30.49
N GLU A 229 -10.40 11.24 30.58
CA GLU A 229 -11.04 10.77 31.80
C GLU A 229 -10.47 9.44 32.31
N LEU A 230 -9.85 8.61 31.46
CA LEU A 230 -9.03 7.48 31.92
C LEU A 230 -7.71 7.99 32.50
N ALA A 231 -7.01 8.89 31.81
CA ALA A 231 -5.74 9.44 32.26
C ALA A 231 -5.86 10.20 33.59
N SER A 232 -6.96 10.91 33.82
CA SER A 232 -7.25 11.63 35.07
C SER A 232 -7.36 10.72 36.31
N THR A 233 -7.52 9.41 36.13
CA THR A 233 -7.48 8.43 37.23
C THR A 233 -6.07 8.14 37.77
N GLY A 234 -5.02 8.57 37.06
CA GLY A 234 -3.62 8.30 37.39
C GLY A 234 -3.08 6.94 36.89
N THR A 235 -3.90 6.17 36.16
CA THR A 235 -3.43 4.98 35.42
C THR A 235 -2.58 5.40 34.21
N LYS A 236 -1.55 4.62 33.86
CA LYS A 236 -0.76 4.83 32.64
C LYS A 236 -1.58 4.39 31.43
N VAL A 237 -2.22 5.33 30.73
CA VAL A 237 -3.01 5.02 29.55
C VAL A 237 -2.11 4.68 28.37
N ILE A 238 -2.24 3.47 27.85
CA ILE A 238 -1.70 3.08 26.54
C ILE A 238 -2.83 3.26 25.54
N LEU A 239 -2.74 4.28 24.70
CA LEU A 239 -3.70 4.57 23.66
C LEU A 239 -3.42 3.67 22.45
N VAL A 240 -4.39 2.82 22.08
CA VAL A 240 -4.40 2.11 20.81
C VAL A 240 -5.39 2.82 19.90
N LEU A 241 -4.87 3.48 18.88
CA LEU A 241 -5.66 3.99 17.77
C LEU A 241 -5.74 2.86 16.75
N PHE A 242 -6.93 2.29 16.57
CA PHE A 242 -7.26 1.79 15.24
C PHE A 242 -7.70 3.01 14.41
N GLU A 243 -7.51 2.94 13.09
CA GLU A 243 -6.96 4.01 12.23
C GLU A 243 -7.25 3.77 10.75
N GLY A 244 -8.44 4.17 10.29
CA GLY A 244 -8.71 4.39 8.88
C GLY A 244 -7.99 5.63 8.38
N ARG A 245 -8.47 6.81 8.78
CA ARG A 245 -7.84 8.11 8.49
C ARG A 245 -7.13 8.64 9.73
N PRO A 246 -6.04 9.41 9.58
CA PRO A 246 -5.40 10.03 10.74
C PRO A 246 -6.31 11.13 11.28
N ARG A 247 -6.96 10.86 12.42
CA ARG A 247 -7.88 11.82 13.05
C ARG A 247 -7.12 12.97 13.68
N ILE A 248 -7.74 14.14 13.75
CA ILE A 248 -7.19 15.23 14.55
C ILE A 248 -7.45 14.89 16.02
N LEU A 249 -6.39 14.46 16.69
CA LEU A 249 -6.40 14.00 18.08
C LEU A 249 -6.41 15.16 19.10
N ASN A 250 -6.13 16.38 18.64
CA ASN A 250 -5.85 17.55 19.49
C ASN A 250 -4.70 17.22 20.48
N ASP A 251 -4.79 17.69 21.72
CA ASP A 251 -3.84 17.43 22.82
C ASP A 251 -3.88 15.98 23.36
N LEU A 252 -4.67 15.07 22.79
CA LEU A 252 -4.80 13.71 23.34
C LEU A 252 -3.46 12.94 23.45
N PRO A 253 -2.50 13.02 22.49
CA PRO A 253 -1.19 12.37 22.62
C PRO A 253 -0.35 12.89 23.79
N GLU A 254 -0.58 14.13 24.25
CA GLU A 254 0.10 14.73 25.40
C GLU A 254 -0.47 14.22 26.75
N ASN A 255 -1.68 13.63 26.73
CA ASN A 255 -2.42 13.18 27.91
C ASN A 255 -2.28 11.66 28.17
N VAL A 256 -1.49 10.93 27.38
CA VAL A 256 -1.35 9.45 27.46
C VAL A 256 0.11 9.01 27.59
N TYR A 257 0.34 7.81 28.12
CA TYR A 257 1.70 7.29 28.39
C TYR A 257 2.39 6.75 27.13
N ALA A 258 1.61 6.20 26.20
CA ALA A 258 2.08 5.73 24.89
C ALA A 258 0.93 5.77 23.88
N VAL A 259 1.28 5.91 22.60
CA VAL A 259 0.34 5.78 21.47
C VAL A 259 0.83 4.66 20.55
N LEU A 260 -0.05 3.73 20.19
CA LEU A 260 0.15 2.73 19.15
C LEU A 260 -0.92 2.91 18.08
N ASN A 261 -0.53 3.33 16.88
CA ASN A 261 -1.43 3.37 15.74
C ASN A 261 -1.41 1.99 15.05
N GLY A 262 -2.46 1.20 15.28
CA GLY A 262 -2.69 -0.10 14.67
C GLY A 262 -3.34 -0.04 13.29
N MET A 263 -3.76 1.15 12.82
CA MET A 263 -4.51 1.32 11.56
C MET A 263 -5.76 0.42 11.52
N LEU A 264 -6.13 -0.19 10.38
CA LEU A 264 -7.25 -1.15 10.30
C LEU A 264 -6.72 -2.58 10.33
N SER A 265 -6.39 -3.04 11.53
CA SER A 265 -5.53 -4.22 11.70
C SER A 265 -6.18 -5.59 11.49
N CYS A 266 -7.47 -5.65 11.14
CA CYS A 266 -8.30 -6.85 10.97
C CYS A 266 -8.26 -7.89 12.12
N GLU A 267 -8.59 -9.15 11.83
CA GLU A 267 -8.86 -10.21 12.81
C GLU A 267 -7.65 -10.62 13.67
N GLN A 268 -6.44 -10.72 13.09
CA GLN A 268 -5.21 -10.90 13.87
C GLN A 268 -4.71 -9.59 14.51
N GLY A 269 -5.33 -8.45 14.22
CA GLY A 269 -4.89 -7.14 14.67
C GLY A 269 -4.86 -6.95 16.18
N GLY A 270 -5.94 -7.36 16.87
CA GLY A 270 -5.99 -7.33 18.34
C GLY A 270 -4.92 -8.22 18.99
N LYS A 271 -4.56 -9.34 18.33
CA LYS A 271 -3.47 -10.21 18.76
C LYS A 271 -2.10 -9.55 18.52
N ALA A 272 -1.85 -9.01 17.33
CA ALA A 272 -0.59 -8.35 17.00
C ALA A 272 -0.32 -7.12 17.89
N VAL A 273 -1.36 -6.34 18.21
CA VAL A 273 -1.30 -5.25 19.19
C VAL A 273 -0.96 -5.76 20.59
N ALA A 274 -1.52 -6.89 21.03
CA ALA A 274 -1.17 -7.49 22.31
C ALA A 274 0.29 -7.99 22.34
N GLU A 275 0.72 -8.75 21.32
CA GLU A 275 2.10 -9.24 21.19
C GLU A 275 3.12 -8.07 21.15
N ILE A 276 2.76 -6.93 20.57
CA ILE A 276 3.53 -5.68 20.69
C ILE A 276 3.54 -5.18 22.13
N ILE A 277 2.37 -4.93 22.75
CA ILE A 277 2.27 -4.34 24.10
C ILE A 277 2.99 -5.18 25.17
N TYR A 278 3.01 -6.51 25.04
CA TYR A 278 3.74 -7.41 25.96
C TYR A 278 5.24 -7.55 25.63
N GLY A 279 5.70 -7.08 24.48
CA GLY A 279 7.11 -7.16 24.05
C GLY A 279 7.49 -8.46 23.34
N ASP A 280 6.54 -9.36 23.08
CA ASP A 280 6.75 -10.58 22.27
C ASP A 280 7.15 -10.23 20.82
N VAL A 281 6.68 -9.08 20.31
CA VAL A 281 7.05 -8.52 19.01
C VAL A 281 7.53 -7.09 19.19
N ASN A 282 8.80 -6.82 18.87
CA ASN A 282 9.33 -5.47 18.82
C ASN A 282 8.72 -4.69 17.62
N PRO A 283 8.02 -3.55 17.84
CA PRO A 283 7.39 -2.80 16.77
C PRO A 283 8.42 -2.25 15.76
N SER A 284 8.02 -2.27 14.49
CA SER A 284 8.83 -1.80 13.34
C SER A 284 7.98 -1.19 12.21
N GLY A 285 6.72 -0.83 12.52
CA GLY A 285 5.88 -0.07 11.61
C GLY A 285 6.36 1.38 11.53
N ARG A 286 6.31 1.97 10.34
CA ARG A 286 6.61 3.39 10.11
C ARG A 286 5.39 4.07 9.49
N MET A 287 5.16 5.34 9.75
CA MET A 287 4.00 6.08 9.22
C MET A 287 4.03 6.16 7.68
N PRO A 288 3.05 5.58 6.96
CA PRO A 288 3.01 5.62 5.49
C PRO A 288 2.51 6.97 4.94
N ILE A 289 2.02 7.86 5.81
CA ILE A 289 1.49 9.19 5.51
C ILE A 289 2.00 10.20 6.55
N THR A 290 1.90 11.49 6.25
CA THR A 290 2.03 12.53 7.28
C THR A 290 0.76 12.56 8.11
N TYR A 291 0.88 12.52 9.43
CA TYR A 291 -0.27 12.59 10.34
C TYR A 291 -0.51 14.06 10.72
N PRO A 292 -1.63 14.70 10.32
CA PRO A 292 -1.89 16.11 10.62
C PRO A 292 -2.07 16.37 12.13
N LYS A 293 -1.57 17.51 12.60
CA LYS A 293 -1.81 18.01 13.96
C LYS A 293 -3.13 18.76 14.04
N ASP A 294 -3.36 19.62 13.05
CA ASP A 294 -4.52 20.49 12.87
C ASP A 294 -5.17 20.30 11.49
N THR A 295 -6.40 20.82 11.33
CA THR A 295 -7.13 20.85 10.05
C THR A 295 -6.32 21.51 8.91
N GLY A 296 -5.46 22.47 9.25
CA GLY A 296 -4.56 23.14 8.31
C GLY A 296 -3.46 22.25 7.73
N ASN A 297 -3.11 21.12 8.36
CA ASN A 297 -2.03 20.24 7.86
C ASN A 297 -2.55 19.08 6.99
N VAL A 298 -3.86 18.83 6.96
CA VAL A 298 -4.48 17.64 6.32
C VAL A 298 -4.03 17.46 4.85
N MET A 299 -3.83 18.55 4.12
CA MET A 299 -3.41 18.54 2.71
C MET A 299 -1.90 18.76 2.51
N ILE A 300 -1.07 18.58 3.54
CA ILE A 300 0.39 18.79 3.51
C ILE A 300 1.11 17.44 3.59
N PRO A 301 1.39 16.77 2.45
CA PRO A 301 2.20 15.55 2.44
C PRO A 301 3.67 15.88 2.71
N TYR A 302 4.45 14.92 3.22
CA TYR A 302 5.89 15.09 3.48
C TYR A 302 6.71 15.61 2.28
N ARG A 303 6.25 15.32 1.06
CA ARG A 303 6.83 15.80 -0.21
C ARG A 303 6.20 17.10 -0.72
N HIS A 304 5.73 17.95 0.19
CA HIS A 304 5.18 19.26 -0.18
C HIS A 304 6.22 20.12 -0.89
N ARG A 305 5.75 21.17 -1.58
CA ARG A 305 6.65 22.11 -2.24
C ARG A 305 7.42 22.92 -1.21
N VAL A 306 8.62 23.36 -1.57
CA VAL A 306 9.46 24.22 -0.72
C VAL A 306 8.81 25.58 -0.40
N SER A 307 7.81 25.99 -1.19
CA SER A 307 6.98 27.18 -0.96
C SER A 307 5.71 26.92 -0.12
N THR A 308 5.56 25.75 0.51
CA THR A 308 4.42 25.42 1.37
C THR A 308 4.77 25.75 2.82
N GLN A 309 4.08 26.74 3.38
CA GLN A 309 4.28 27.30 4.72
C GLN A 309 2.93 27.55 5.40
N CYS A 310 2.90 27.64 6.73
CA CYS A 310 1.68 27.97 7.46
C CYS A 310 1.38 29.47 7.38
N ALA A 311 0.13 29.85 7.69
CA ALA A 311 -0.35 31.23 7.51
C ALA A 311 0.36 32.28 8.40
N SER A 312 1.03 31.85 9.46
CA SER A 312 1.92 32.67 10.29
C SER A 312 3.29 32.95 9.66
N GLY A 313 3.68 32.17 8.66
CA GLY A 313 5.04 32.13 8.10
C GLY A 313 5.87 30.93 8.58
N ASP A 314 5.41 30.20 9.60
CA ASP A 314 6.16 29.11 10.21
C ASP A 314 6.03 27.77 9.47
N TYR A 315 6.83 26.78 9.89
CA TYR A 315 6.67 25.38 9.50
C TYR A 315 5.33 24.82 10.02
N CYS A 316 4.59 24.15 9.14
CA CYS A 316 3.37 23.43 9.53
C CYS A 316 3.71 22.10 10.20
N GLU A 317 3.96 22.12 11.51
CA GLU A 317 4.30 20.94 12.31
C GLU A 317 3.18 19.88 12.26
N PRO A 318 3.44 18.66 11.75
CA PRO A 318 2.50 17.55 11.82
C PRO A 318 2.59 16.83 13.17
N GLN A 319 1.55 16.07 13.54
CA GLN A 319 1.54 15.28 14.77
C GLN A 319 2.61 14.16 14.73
N TRP A 320 2.77 13.53 13.56
CA TRP A 320 3.87 12.63 13.23
C TRP A 320 4.24 12.77 11.74
N ILE A 321 5.53 12.86 11.44
CA ILE A 321 6.03 12.89 10.05
C ILE A 321 5.85 11.54 9.34
N PHE A 322 5.80 11.57 8.01
CA PHE A 322 5.98 10.36 7.20
C PHE A 322 7.27 9.63 7.62
N GLY A 323 7.23 8.31 7.73
CA GLY A 323 8.34 7.48 8.18
C GLY A 323 8.58 7.48 9.70
N HIS A 324 7.89 8.30 10.48
CA HIS A 324 7.97 8.24 11.95
C HIS A 324 7.55 6.87 12.48
N GLY A 325 8.17 6.43 13.57
CA GLY A 325 7.87 5.15 14.22
C GLY A 325 8.91 4.86 15.29
N LEU A 326 8.49 4.18 16.36
CA LEU A 326 9.33 3.82 17.49
C LEU A 326 9.48 2.30 17.60
N SER A 327 10.52 1.86 18.30
CA SER A 327 10.88 0.48 18.54
C SER A 327 11.25 0.32 20.02
N TYR A 328 11.26 -0.91 20.54
CA TYR A 328 11.82 -1.23 21.87
C TYR A 328 13.35 -1.32 21.87
N THR A 329 14.01 -0.98 20.76
CA THR A 329 15.46 -0.84 20.64
C THR A 329 15.82 0.39 19.81
N ASP A 330 17.00 0.96 20.05
CA ASP A 330 17.51 2.12 19.33
C ASP A 330 18.36 1.72 18.12
N PHE A 331 18.28 2.50 17.04
CA PHE A 331 19.10 2.32 15.84
C PHE A 331 19.98 3.54 15.56
N THR A 332 21.30 3.37 15.67
CA THR A 332 22.28 4.39 15.28
C THR A 332 22.73 4.19 13.83
N TYR A 333 23.03 5.30 13.18
CA TYR A 333 23.44 5.35 11.77
C TYR A 333 24.80 6.04 11.68
N SER A 334 25.71 5.47 10.91
CA SER A 334 27.10 5.94 10.74
C SER A 334 27.60 5.72 9.31
N ASP A 335 28.78 6.29 9.01
CA ASP A 335 29.56 5.95 7.80
C ASP A 335 28.78 6.12 6.48
N MET A 336 27.92 7.16 6.41
CA MET A 336 27.23 7.49 5.17
C MET A 336 28.24 7.93 4.09
N ASN A 337 28.08 7.38 2.88
CA ASN A 337 28.97 7.64 1.76
C ASN A 337 28.19 7.59 0.42
N ILE A 338 28.76 8.24 -0.62
CA ILE A 338 28.28 8.18 -2.00
C ILE A 338 29.42 7.75 -2.95
N SER A 339 29.11 7.00 -4.00
CA SER A 339 30.12 6.48 -4.94
C SER A 339 30.74 7.56 -5.84
N THR A 340 30.01 8.65 -6.09
CA THR A 340 30.49 9.83 -6.83
C THR A 340 29.76 11.07 -6.35
N ALA A 341 30.45 12.21 -6.37
CA ALA A 341 29.87 13.54 -6.15
C ALA A 341 29.57 14.28 -7.47
N ASN A 342 29.87 13.69 -8.63
CA ASN A 342 29.58 14.27 -9.94
C ASN A 342 29.08 13.20 -10.91
N VAL A 343 28.06 13.55 -11.69
CA VAL A 343 27.34 12.67 -12.63
C VAL A 343 27.34 13.36 -13.99
N THR A 344 27.82 12.65 -15.02
CA THR A 344 28.14 13.23 -16.34
C THR A 344 27.35 12.62 -17.50
N SER A 345 26.79 11.43 -17.29
CA SER A 345 25.99 10.68 -18.25
C SER A 345 24.71 10.18 -17.59
N SER A 346 23.67 9.91 -18.38
CA SER A 346 22.45 9.25 -17.91
C SER A 346 22.62 7.79 -17.55
N SER A 347 23.71 7.17 -18.05
CA SER A 347 24.14 5.81 -17.71
C SER A 347 24.92 5.71 -16.40
N ASP A 348 25.30 6.83 -15.80
CA ASP A 348 26.00 6.86 -14.51
C ASP A 348 25.00 6.57 -13.38
N SER A 349 25.47 5.99 -12.27
CA SER A 349 24.66 5.76 -11.07
C SER A 349 25.36 6.27 -9.81
N VAL A 350 24.55 6.71 -8.84
CA VAL A 350 25.03 7.15 -7.51
C VAL A 350 24.64 6.09 -6.51
N ASN A 351 25.61 5.29 -6.08
CA ASN A 351 25.43 4.33 -5.01
C ASN A 351 25.61 5.04 -3.66
N VAL A 352 24.54 5.12 -2.88
CA VAL A 352 24.48 5.69 -1.53
C VAL A 352 24.54 4.55 -0.52
N SER A 353 25.48 4.57 0.42
CA SER A 353 25.59 3.54 1.47
C SER A 353 25.62 4.14 2.86
N VAL A 354 25.11 3.43 3.87
CA VAL A 354 25.11 3.83 5.27
C VAL A 354 25.20 2.60 6.17
N THR A 355 25.93 2.67 7.28
CA THR A 355 25.97 1.62 8.30
C THR A 355 24.91 1.86 9.35
N VAL A 356 24.09 0.85 9.63
CA VAL A 356 23.04 0.88 10.66
C VAL A 356 23.36 -0.14 11.74
N THR A 357 23.30 0.28 13.00
CA THR A 357 23.61 -0.56 14.16
C THR A 357 22.43 -0.54 15.13
N ASN A 358 22.01 -1.72 15.60
CA ASN A 358 21.08 -1.83 16.72
C ASN A 358 21.86 -1.55 18.01
N SER A 359 21.68 -0.35 18.57
CA SER A 359 22.41 0.14 19.75
C SER A 359 21.68 -0.09 21.06
N GLY A 360 20.43 -0.55 21.03
CA GLY A 360 19.66 -0.92 22.22
C GLY A 360 19.91 -2.36 22.69
N SER A 361 18.99 -2.88 23.51
CA SER A 361 19.18 -4.13 24.26
C SER A 361 18.40 -5.35 23.75
N VAL A 362 17.56 -5.19 22.74
CA VAL A 362 16.74 -6.28 22.16
C VAL A 362 16.85 -6.33 20.63
N ALA A 363 16.59 -7.49 20.04
CA ALA A 363 16.52 -7.63 18.59
C ALA A 363 15.38 -6.75 18.02
N GLY A 364 15.57 -6.23 16.81
CA GLY A 364 14.59 -5.36 16.17
C GLY A 364 14.68 -5.34 14.65
N LYS A 365 13.73 -4.66 14.01
CA LYS A 365 13.73 -4.44 12.56
C LYS A 365 13.65 -2.95 12.26
N GLU A 366 14.49 -2.49 11.35
CA GLU A 366 14.59 -1.07 11.00
C GLU A 366 14.33 -0.86 9.51
N THR A 367 13.58 0.19 9.18
CA THR A 367 13.26 0.59 7.81
C THR A 367 14.15 1.76 7.41
N VAL A 368 15.29 1.46 6.81
CA VAL A 368 16.23 2.44 6.26
C VAL A 368 15.58 3.13 5.07
N MET A 369 15.44 4.45 5.11
CA MET A 369 14.81 5.26 4.06
C MET A 369 15.82 6.22 3.43
N LEU A 370 15.90 6.24 2.09
CA LEU A 370 16.70 7.16 1.30
C LEU A 370 15.79 8.18 0.60
N PHE A 371 15.97 9.44 0.97
CA PHE A 371 15.31 10.59 0.38
C PHE A 371 16.24 11.34 -0.57
N LEU A 372 15.64 12.02 -1.55
CA LEU A 372 16.32 12.92 -2.49
C LEU A 372 15.63 14.30 -2.45
N THR A 373 16.44 15.36 -2.41
CA THR A 373 16.03 16.76 -2.52
C THR A 373 16.80 17.41 -3.66
N GLN A 374 16.10 18.19 -4.48
CA GLN A 374 16.70 19.07 -5.49
C GLN A 374 16.47 20.51 -5.02
N PRO A 375 17.46 21.21 -4.43
CA PRO A 375 17.24 22.49 -3.75
C PRO A 375 16.72 23.59 -4.67
N TYR A 376 17.13 23.58 -5.94
CA TYR A 376 16.65 24.49 -6.97
C TYR A 376 16.25 23.73 -8.24
N ARG A 377 15.13 24.11 -8.83
CA ARG A 377 14.62 23.58 -10.11
C ARG A 377 14.03 24.71 -10.95
N SER A 378 14.33 24.76 -12.25
CA SER A 378 13.91 25.86 -13.13
C SER A 378 12.49 25.65 -13.69
N ILE A 379 12.10 24.41 -13.99
CA ILE A 379 10.82 24.08 -14.62
C ILE A 379 9.61 24.05 -13.68
N SER A 380 9.83 23.88 -12.37
CA SER A 380 8.76 23.83 -11.36
C SER A 380 9.33 24.04 -9.95
N VAL A 381 8.51 24.52 -9.03
CA VAL A 381 8.90 24.63 -7.60
C VAL A 381 9.13 23.21 -7.05
N PRO A 382 10.34 22.89 -6.52
CA PRO A 382 10.67 21.54 -6.09
C PRO A 382 9.98 21.14 -4.78
N GLU A 383 9.99 19.84 -4.53
CA GLU A 383 9.55 19.18 -3.31
C GLU A 383 10.65 19.27 -2.23
N VAL A 384 10.28 19.47 -0.95
CA VAL A 384 11.26 19.57 0.16
C VAL A 384 12.14 18.33 0.28
N LYS A 385 11.55 17.14 0.08
CA LYS A 385 12.23 15.86 -0.14
C LYS A 385 11.27 14.83 -0.73
N GLN A 386 11.81 13.85 -1.44
CA GLN A 386 11.07 12.72 -2.01
C GLN A 386 11.70 11.40 -1.54
N LEU A 387 10.92 10.44 -1.03
CA LEU A 387 11.44 9.08 -0.83
C LEU A 387 11.76 8.46 -2.20
N LYS A 388 12.94 7.86 -2.34
CA LYS A 388 13.35 7.16 -3.58
C LYS A 388 13.49 5.65 -3.37
N LYS A 389 14.25 5.24 -2.36
CA LYS A 389 14.46 3.83 -2.02
C LYS A 389 14.24 3.62 -0.51
N PHE A 390 13.90 2.40 -0.11
CA PHE A 390 13.95 1.96 1.28
C PHE A 390 14.35 0.49 1.37
N SER A 391 14.82 0.06 2.53
CA SER A 391 15.15 -1.34 2.81
C SER A 391 14.85 -1.65 4.28
N LYS A 392 14.22 -2.80 4.55
CA LYS A 392 13.87 -3.22 5.91
C LYS A 392 14.78 -4.35 6.38
N ILE A 393 15.66 -4.03 7.32
CA ILE A 393 16.67 -4.94 7.87
C ILE A 393 16.23 -5.50 9.23
N SER A 394 16.84 -6.62 9.65
CA SER A 394 16.65 -7.20 10.98
C SER A 394 18.00 -7.32 11.67
N LEU A 395 18.12 -6.82 12.90
CA LEU A 395 19.38 -6.76 13.64
C LEU A 395 19.20 -7.24 15.09
N GLU A 396 20.05 -8.18 15.50
CA GLU A 396 20.28 -8.51 16.91
C GLU A 396 20.88 -7.33 17.68
N ALA A 397 20.74 -7.31 19.01
CA ALA A 397 21.31 -6.26 19.84
C ALA A 397 22.84 -6.18 19.67
N GLY A 398 23.36 -4.99 19.37
CA GLY A 398 24.78 -4.74 19.07
C GLY A 398 25.24 -5.15 17.67
N ALA A 399 24.35 -5.66 16.79
CA ALA A 399 24.69 -6.00 15.41
C ALA A 399 24.63 -4.78 14.47
N SER A 400 25.50 -4.78 13.47
CA SER A 400 25.58 -3.73 12.43
C SER A 400 25.43 -4.32 11.03
N GLN A 401 24.78 -3.58 10.14
CA GLN A 401 24.69 -3.88 8.71
C GLN A 401 24.87 -2.60 7.88
N THR A 402 25.72 -2.64 6.86
CA THR A 402 25.74 -1.61 5.81
C THR A 402 24.61 -1.85 4.82
N VAL A 403 23.79 -0.83 4.59
CA VAL A 403 22.71 -0.82 3.60
C VAL A 403 23.12 0.11 2.47
N SER A 404 22.93 -0.34 1.22
CA SER A 404 23.29 0.40 0.02
C SER A 404 22.10 0.51 -0.93
N PHE A 405 22.02 1.63 -1.63
CA PHE A 405 20.98 1.96 -2.60
C PHE A 405 21.62 2.54 -3.85
N GLU A 406 21.20 2.07 -5.03
CA GLU A 406 21.58 2.67 -6.30
C GLU A 406 20.52 3.71 -6.73
N LEU A 407 20.95 4.94 -7.02
CA LEU A 407 20.15 5.96 -7.69
C LEU A 407 20.58 6.06 -9.16
N THR A 408 19.60 6.24 -10.03
CA THR A 408 19.74 6.30 -11.49
C THR A 408 19.03 7.52 -12.08
N ALA A 409 19.15 7.75 -13.39
CA ALA A 409 18.39 8.79 -14.09
C ALA A 409 16.88 8.74 -13.81
N ALA A 410 16.28 7.55 -13.63
CA ALA A 410 14.87 7.40 -13.29
C ALA A 410 14.52 7.88 -11.86
N ASP A 411 15.51 7.99 -10.97
CA ASP A 411 15.32 8.44 -9.59
C ASP A 411 15.41 9.96 -9.44
N TRP A 412 16.33 10.63 -10.13
CA TRP A 412 16.52 12.09 -10.02
C TRP A 412 15.80 12.92 -11.10
N SER A 413 15.36 12.30 -12.21
CA SER A 413 14.55 12.99 -13.22
C SER A 413 13.12 13.28 -12.73
N VAL A 414 12.49 14.27 -13.36
CA VAL A 414 11.09 14.65 -13.16
C VAL A 414 10.40 14.84 -14.51
N TYR A 415 9.07 14.76 -14.54
CA TYR A 415 8.31 14.99 -15.77
C TYR A 415 8.29 16.48 -16.15
N TYR A 416 8.69 16.77 -17.38
CA TYR A 416 8.63 18.11 -17.96
C TYR A 416 7.15 18.55 -18.12
N PRO A 417 6.72 19.69 -17.55
CA PRO A 417 5.30 19.94 -17.25
C PRO A 417 4.41 20.36 -18.43
N GLN A 418 4.85 20.17 -19.69
CA GLN A 418 4.09 20.59 -20.87
C GLN A 418 3.03 19.56 -21.29
N ILE A 419 1.92 19.57 -20.55
CA ILE A 419 0.69 18.82 -20.85
C ILE A 419 0.32 19.02 -22.33
N GLY A 420 0.19 17.91 -23.06
CA GLY A 420 -0.17 17.90 -24.49
C GLY A 420 0.99 17.64 -25.47
N GLN A 421 2.26 17.58 -25.02
CA GLN A 421 3.40 17.15 -25.85
C GLN A 421 4.07 15.86 -25.36
N GLY A 422 3.32 15.02 -24.64
CA GLY A 422 3.82 13.81 -23.98
C GLY A 422 4.48 14.10 -22.63
N LEU A 423 4.61 13.07 -21.81
CA LEU A 423 5.30 13.14 -20.52
C LEU A 423 6.75 12.67 -20.69
N LYS A 424 7.69 13.62 -20.82
CA LYS A 424 9.12 13.33 -20.94
C LYS A 424 9.80 13.48 -19.58
N LEU A 425 10.65 12.54 -19.21
CA LEU A 425 11.52 12.66 -18.02
C LEU A 425 12.76 13.48 -18.38
N VAL A 426 13.04 14.49 -17.57
CA VAL A 426 14.22 15.37 -17.69
C VAL A 426 14.90 15.52 -16.34
N ALA A 427 16.20 15.78 -16.37
CA ALA A 427 16.96 16.26 -15.21
C ALA A 427 17.56 17.63 -15.53
N GLU A 428 17.92 18.41 -14.51
CA GLU A 428 18.60 19.69 -14.69
C GLU A 428 20.03 19.57 -14.15
N ASP A 429 21.01 20.15 -14.84
CA ASP A 429 22.39 20.27 -14.33
C ASP A 429 22.38 21.17 -13.08
N ALA A 430 22.35 20.52 -11.92
CA ALA A 430 22.14 21.12 -10.60
C ALA A 430 22.73 20.21 -9.51
N ASP A 431 22.83 20.75 -8.29
CA ASP A 431 23.10 19.96 -7.10
C ASP A 431 21.85 19.21 -6.63
N TYR A 432 22.05 17.96 -6.23
CA TYR A 432 21.06 17.08 -5.62
C TYR A 432 21.59 16.58 -4.27
N VAL A 433 20.74 16.61 -3.25
CA VAL A 433 21.09 16.21 -1.88
C VAL A 433 20.35 14.93 -1.53
N VAL A 434 21.09 13.91 -1.10
CA VAL A 434 20.55 12.67 -0.55
C VAL A 434 20.54 12.74 0.97
N ALA A 435 19.47 12.20 1.58
CA ALA A 435 19.28 12.16 3.02
C ALA A 435 18.84 10.77 3.47
N ILE A 436 19.45 10.26 4.55
CA ILE A 436 19.05 9.01 5.19
C ILE A 436 18.22 9.32 6.44
N LYS A 437 17.11 8.58 6.65
CA LYS A 437 16.04 8.76 7.66
C LYS A 437 15.00 9.86 7.34
N PRO A 438 13.74 9.70 7.78
CA PRO A 438 12.68 10.69 7.57
C PRO A 438 12.83 11.97 8.42
N GLU A 439 13.38 11.87 9.64
CA GLU A 439 13.62 13.02 10.52
C GLU A 439 14.86 13.86 10.12
N THR A 440 15.68 13.36 9.20
CA THR A 440 16.87 14.08 8.72
C THR A 440 16.47 15.30 7.91
N ASP A 441 17.02 16.44 8.31
CA ASP A 441 17.12 17.67 7.53
C ASP A 441 18.59 17.91 7.16
N CYS A 442 18.81 18.42 5.95
CA CYS A 442 20.12 18.78 5.42
C CYS A 442 20.33 20.31 5.34
N ASP A 443 19.32 21.10 5.72
CA ASP A 443 19.29 22.57 5.75
C ASP A 443 19.82 23.20 4.43
N VAL A 444 19.30 22.70 3.30
CA VAL A 444 19.79 22.96 1.93
C VAL A 444 19.65 24.41 1.45
N TYR A 445 19.18 25.31 2.31
CA TYR A 445 19.00 26.74 2.06
C TYR A 445 19.83 27.63 3.02
N ASN A 446 20.62 27.02 3.90
CA ASN A 446 21.43 27.72 4.89
C ASN A 446 22.91 27.31 4.78
N GLU A 447 23.67 28.07 3.99
CA GLU A 447 25.11 27.88 3.80
C GLU A 447 25.96 27.97 5.09
N THR A 448 25.36 28.34 6.22
CA THR A 448 26.02 28.41 7.54
C THR A 448 25.65 27.28 8.50
N ALA A 449 24.78 26.35 8.09
CA ALA A 449 24.39 25.19 8.89
C ALA A 449 25.57 24.23 9.17
N ALA A 450 25.47 23.49 10.28
CA ALA A 450 26.36 22.36 10.52
C ALA A 450 25.94 21.19 9.63
N ALA A 451 26.83 20.73 8.75
CA ALA A 451 26.55 19.63 7.82
C ALA A 451 26.10 18.36 8.58
N ASN A 452 24.89 17.89 8.27
CA ASN A 452 24.33 16.69 8.87
C ASN A 452 25.06 15.43 8.34
N PRO A 453 25.61 14.55 9.20
CA PRO A 453 26.35 13.36 8.77
C PRO A 453 25.49 12.30 8.07
N LEU A 454 24.16 12.47 8.03
CA LEU A 454 23.23 11.63 7.26
C LEU A 454 22.73 12.31 5.97
N CYS A 455 23.49 13.30 5.48
CA CYS A 455 23.28 13.97 4.20
C CYS A 455 24.55 13.94 3.34
N ALA A 456 24.38 13.89 2.01
CA ALA A 456 25.47 14.08 1.06
C ALA A 456 24.97 14.73 -0.24
N THR A 457 25.84 15.44 -0.95
CA THR A 457 25.50 16.16 -2.19
C THR A 457 26.23 15.55 -3.39
N PHE A 458 25.53 15.42 -4.52
CA PHE A 458 26.13 15.16 -5.83
C PHE A 458 25.59 16.13 -6.88
N THR A 459 26.41 16.50 -7.84
CA THR A 459 26.06 17.46 -8.91
C THR A 459 25.84 16.72 -10.23
N LEU A 460 24.74 17.03 -10.94
CA LEU A 460 24.60 16.70 -12.36
C LEU A 460 25.38 17.73 -13.20
N SER A 461 26.25 17.27 -14.09
CA SER A 461 27.15 18.10 -14.89
C SER A 461 27.32 17.53 -16.29
N THR A 462 26.19 17.37 -16.97
CA THR A 462 26.08 16.72 -18.28
C THR A 462 26.36 17.66 -19.46
N GLY A 463 26.22 18.97 -19.25
CA GLY A 463 26.41 20.00 -20.26
C GLY A 463 25.19 20.22 -21.18
N GLU A 464 24.09 19.50 -20.97
CA GLU A 464 22.87 19.62 -21.78
C GLU A 464 21.92 20.71 -21.25
N TYR A 465 21.97 21.89 -21.86
CA TYR A 465 21.12 23.03 -21.51
C TYR A 465 19.87 23.12 -22.40
N PRO A 466 18.64 23.36 -21.88
CA PRO A 466 18.31 23.72 -20.49
C PRO A 466 17.71 22.57 -19.66
N PHE A 467 17.35 21.45 -20.29
CA PHE A 467 16.55 20.38 -19.67
C PHE A 467 17.17 19.01 -20.06
N GLY A 468 18.28 18.66 -19.42
CA GLY A 468 19.10 17.48 -19.74
C GLY A 468 18.29 16.23 -20.00
N SER A 469 18.39 15.72 -21.23
CA SER A 469 17.57 14.64 -21.79
C SER A 469 18.13 13.28 -21.43
N LEU A 470 18.34 13.06 -20.13
CA LEU A 470 19.04 11.88 -19.63
C LEU A 470 18.26 10.58 -19.90
N VAL A 471 16.94 10.61 -19.75
CA VAL A 471 16.09 9.46 -20.10
C VAL A 471 15.78 9.53 -21.59
N ALA A 472 16.35 8.59 -22.36
CA ALA A 472 16.05 8.44 -23.78
C ALA A 472 14.56 8.09 -24.02
N GLU A 473 14.04 8.50 -25.18
CA GLU A 473 12.66 8.25 -25.62
C GLU A 473 12.39 6.78 -26.01
#